data_AF-A0A9D7PM66-F1
#
_entry.id   AF-A0A9D7PM66-F1
#
_cell.length_a   1.000
_cell.length_b   1.000
_cell.length_c   1.000
_cell.angle_alpha   90.00
_cell.angle_beta   90.00
_cell.angle_gamma   90.00
#
_symmetry.space_group_name_H-M   'P 1'
#
loop_
_entity.id
_entity.type
_entity.pdbx_description
1 polymer ?
#
loop_
_entity_poly.entity_id
_entity_poly.type
_entity_poly.pdbx_seq_one_letter_code
_entity_poly.pdbx_strand_id
1 'polypeptide(L)'
;MNAKNLFTIDPNAINPEGIHQQGWYFDIKMEIKPALTHKVVAASFIELSMYPNPVSEVLHLTLNNNVPDNLPTSIRITDQNGRTVSVQTLTPGQTQATINTSDWISGRYIITAVSGSRRISKNLLCIH
;
A
#
# COMPACT_ATOMS: atom_id res chain seq x y z
N MET A 1 30.35 5.47 52.30
CA MET A 1 30.87 6.84 52.17
C MET A 1 31.26 7.02 50.72
N ASN A 2 30.54 7.85 49.96
CA ASN A 2 30.57 7.87 48.49
C ASN A 2 31.09 9.25 48.04
N ALA A 3 32.39 9.34 47.73
CA ALA A 3 33.00 10.59 47.29
C ALA A 3 32.76 10.75 45.77
N LYS A 4 31.82 11.62 45.41
CA LYS A 4 31.69 12.11 44.02
C LYS A 4 32.82 13.11 43.77
N ASN A 5 33.85 12.68 43.05
CA ASN A 5 34.84 13.59 42.48
C ASN A 5 34.18 14.34 41.32
N LEU A 6 33.72 15.57 41.57
CA LEU A 6 33.42 16.52 40.50
C LEU A 6 34.74 17.06 39.97
N PHE A 7 35.11 16.68 38.75
CA PHE A 7 36.19 17.33 38.01
C PHE A 7 35.63 18.61 37.39
N THR A 8 36.01 19.76 37.93
CA THR A 8 35.78 21.06 37.29
C THR A 8 36.91 21.28 36.27
N ILE A 9 36.56 21.31 34.99
CA ILE A 9 37.49 21.67 33.92
C ILE A 9 37.48 23.20 33.83
N ASP A 10 38.61 23.85 34.13
CA ASP A 10 38.79 25.29 33.89
C ASP A 10 38.97 25.50 32.37
N PRO A 11 38.07 26.22 31.69
CA PRO A 11 38.14 26.43 30.25
C PRO A 11 39.30 27.34 29.81
N ASN A 12 40.04 27.98 30.73
CA ASN A 12 41.12 28.92 30.40
C ASN A 12 42.53 28.42 30.74
N ALA A 13 42.70 27.16 31.15
CA ALA A 13 44.01 26.55 31.34
C ALA A 13 44.61 26.08 30.00
N ILE A 14 45.01 27.02 29.13
CA ILE A 14 45.85 26.71 27.96
C ILE A 14 47.30 27.00 28.34
N ASN A 15 48.03 25.96 28.76
CA ASN A 15 49.49 26.00 28.85
C ASN A 15 50.05 25.45 27.52
N PRO A 16 50.95 26.16 26.79
CA PRO A 16 51.36 25.77 25.44
C PRO A 16 52.42 24.67 25.38
N GLU A 17 52.82 24.07 26.50
CA GLU A 17 53.84 23.02 26.53
C GLU A 17 53.31 21.70 27.11
N GLY A 18 53.15 20.71 26.22
CA GLY A 18 53.30 19.28 26.53
C GLY A 18 52.15 18.58 27.24
N ILE A 19 51.12 18.13 26.49
CA ILE A 19 50.29 17.01 26.93
C ILE A 19 50.80 15.74 26.27
N HIS A 20 51.53 14.94 27.04
CA HIS A 20 51.83 13.54 26.71
C HIS A 20 50.50 12.79 26.58
N GLN A 21 50.24 12.21 25.40
CA GLN A 21 49.09 11.34 25.16
C GLN A 21 49.24 10.04 25.97
N GLN A 22 48.68 10.01 27.17
CA GLN A 22 48.30 8.74 27.81
C GLN A 22 46.87 8.44 27.39
N GLY A 23 46.72 7.63 26.33
CA GLY A 23 45.43 7.20 25.83
C GLY A 23 44.74 6.28 26.83
N TRP A 24 43.63 6.75 27.40
CA TRP A 24 42.71 5.91 28.15
C TRP A 24 41.76 5.24 27.15
N TYR A 25 41.91 3.94 26.93
CA TYR A 25 40.89 3.14 26.22
C TYR A 25 39.71 2.92 27.16
N PHE A 26 38.58 3.58 26.89
CA PHE A 26 37.30 3.22 27.50
C PHE A 26 36.58 2.25 26.57
N ASP A 27 36.48 0.98 26.97
CA ASP A 27 35.61 0.01 26.30
C ASP A 27 34.14 0.38 26.55
N ILE A 28 33.53 1.13 25.63
CA ILE A 28 32.08 1.34 25.65
C ILE A 28 31.44 0.04 25.14
N LYS A 29 31.05 -0.84 26.07
CA LYS A 29 30.17 -1.98 25.76
C LYS A 29 28.80 -1.43 25.37
N MET A 30 28.59 -1.18 24.09
CA MET A 30 27.27 -0.85 23.56
C MET A 30 26.41 -2.10 23.57
N GLU A 31 25.55 -2.23 24.58
CA GLU A 31 24.47 -3.22 24.57
C GLU A 31 23.39 -2.72 23.58
N ILE A 32 23.47 -3.21 22.35
CA ILE A 32 22.44 -2.99 21.32
C ILE A 32 21.19 -3.78 21.72
N LYS A 33 20.25 -3.10 22.41
CA LYS A 33 18.89 -3.60 22.59
C LYS A 33 18.26 -3.75 21.20
N PRO A 34 17.80 -4.94 20.80
CA PRO A 34 17.24 -5.13 19.47
C PRO A 34 16.07 -4.17 19.27
N ALA A 35 16.18 -3.33 18.25
CA ALA A 35 15.14 -2.38 17.89
C ALA A 35 13.83 -3.12 17.60
N LEU A 36 12.72 -2.54 18.05
CA LEU A 36 11.36 -3.05 17.91
C LEU A 36 11.15 -3.65 16.50
N THR A 37 10.81 -4.94 16.46
CA THR A 37 10.40 -5.63 15.24
C THR A 37 9.16 -4.95 14.69
N HIS A 38 9.32 -4.07 13.71
CA HIS A 38 8.20 -3.52 12.97
C HIS A 38 7.57 -4.66 12.18
N LYS A 39 6.38 -5.10 12.60
CA LYS A 39 5.55 -6.03 11.85
C LYS A 39 5.32 -5.42 10.47
N VAL A 40 6.00 -5.95 9.46
CA VAL A 40 5.73 -5.61 8.05
C VAL A 40 4.33 -6.11 7.75
N VAL A 41 3.34 -5.25 7.83
CA VAL A 41 1.98 -5.58 7.42
C VAL A 41 1.99 -5.61 5.90
N ALA A 42 1.85 -6.80 5.33
CA ALA A 42 1.78 -6.97 3.88
C ALA A 42 0.66 -6.08 3.34
N ALA A 43 0.98 -5.24 2.36
CA ALA A 43 0.00 -4.43 1.66
C ALA A 43 -0.98 -5.37 0.94
N SER A 44 -2.24 -5.36 1.37
CA SER A 44 -3.32 -6.11 0.73
C SER A 44 -3.84 -5.31 -0.46
N PHE A 45 -3.73 -5.90 -1.66
CA PHE A 45 -4.19 -5.31 -2.92
C PHE A 45 -5.51 -5.96 -3.37
N ILE A 46 -6.42 -5.12 -3.87
CA ILE A 46 -7.62 -5.61 -4.55
C ILE A 46 -7.23 -6.12 -5.94
N GLU A 47 -7.73 -7.29 -6.31
CA GLU A 47 -7.57 -7.86 -7.65
C GLU A 47 -8.94 -8.02 -8.28
N LEU A 48 -9.02 -7.77 -9.59
CA LEU A 48 -10.22 -7.90 -10.39
C LEU A 48 -9.95 -8.93 -11.48
N SER A 49 -10.73 -10.00 -11.54
CA SER A 49 -10.73 -10.99 -12.60
C SER A 49 -12.02 -10.85 -13.41
N MET A 50 -11.94 -11.12 -14.70
CA MET A 50 -13.06 -10.96 -15.62
C MET A 50 -13.06 -12.05 -16.68
N TYR A 51 -14.22 -12.62 -16.94
CA TYR A 51 -14.41 -13.65 -17.96
C TYR A 51 -15.81 -13.53 -18.61
N PRO A 52 -15.95 -13.88 -19.89
CA PRO A 52 -14.87 -14.08 -20.84
C PRO A 52 -14.17 -12.74 -21.19
N ASN A 53 -12.97 -12.81 -21.75
CA ASN A 53 -12.28 -11.67 -22.35
C ASN A 53 -11.53 -12.15 -23.60
N PRO A 54 -11.99 -11.83 -24.82
CA PRO A 54 -13.07 -10.90 -25.16
C PRO A 54 -14.48 -11.36 -24.72
N VAL A 55 -15.42 -10.43 -24.59
CA VAL A 55 -16.83 -10.69 -24.20
C VAL A 55 -17.81 -10.29 -25.30
N SER A 56 -18.93 -11.03 -25.41
CA SER A 56 -20.03 -10.71 -26.32
C SER A 56 -21.32 -10.35 -25.58
N GLU A 57 -21.83 -11.24 -24.73
CA GLU A 57 -23.18 -11.07 -24.15
C GLU A 57 -23.18 -10.86 -22.64
N VAL A 58 -22.40 -11.65 -21.91
CA VAL A 58 -22.42 -11.65 -20.45
C VAL A 58 -20.99 -11.60 -19.94
N LEU A 59 -20.69 -10.57 -19.16
CA LEU A 59 -19.43 -10.40 -18.46
C LEU A 59 -19.58 -10.81 -17.01
N HIS A 60 -18.70 -11.69 -16.56
CA HIS A 60 -18.57 -12.07 -15.17
C HIS A 60 -17.34 -11.40 -14.56
N LEU A 61 -17.53 -10.80 -13.39
CA LEU A 61 -16.50 -10.10 -12.63
C LEU A 61 -16.32 -10.78 -11.28
N THR A 62 -15.06 -10.99 -10.90
CA THR A 62 -14.69 -11.54 -9.58
C THR A 62 -13.62 -10.65 -8.95
N LEU A 63 -13.88 -10.18 -7.75
CA LEU A 63 -12.90 -9.52 -6.89
C LEU A 63 -12.28 -10.54 -5.94
N ASN A 64 -11.01 -10.37 -5.60
CA ASN A 64 -10.41 -11.19 -4.53
C ASN A 64 -10.98 -10.81 -3.16
N ASN A 65 -10.76 -11.67 -2.15
CA ASN A 65 -11.22 -11.45 -0.77
C ASN A 65 -10.42 -10.36 -0.03
N ASN A 66 -9.66 -9.53 -0.75
CA ASN A 66 -8.97 -8.36 -0.20
C ASN A 66 -9.84 -7.09 -0.30
N VAL A 67 -11.12 -7.21 -0.62
CA VAL A 67 -12.09 -6.12 -0.48
C VAL A 67 -12.43 -5.96 1.00
N PRO A 68 -12.37 -4.74 1.58
CA PRO A 68 -12.84 -4.53 2.95
C PRO A 68 -14.30 -4.96 3.13
N ASP A 69 -14.56 -5.91 4.02
CA ASP A 69 -15.89 -6.52 4.25
C ASP A 69 -16.96 -5.54 4.73
N ASN A 70 -16.57 -4.33 5.12
CA ASN A 70 -17.45 -3.30 5.65
C ASN A 70 -17.73 -2.16 4.66
N LEU A 71 -17.17 -2.19 3.44
CA LEU A 71 -17.33 -1.13 2.45
C LEU A 71 -17.94 -1.67 1.16
N PRO A 72 -18.91 -0.96 0.56
CA PRO A 72 -19.41 -1.31 -0.77
C PRO A 72 -18.31 -1.07 -1.81
N THR A 73 -18.36 -1.85 -2.90
CA THR A 73 -17.45 -1.66 -4.05
C THR A 73 -18.21 -1.14 -5.25
N SER A 74 -17.81 0.01 -5.77
CA SER A 74 -18.37 0.56 -7.01
C SER A 74 -17.59 0.05 -8.21
N ILE A 75 -18.28 -0.56 -9.16
CA ILE A 75 -17.76 -0.99 -10.46
C ILE A 75 -18.30 -0.04 -11.51
N ARG A 76 -17.41 0.67 -12.19
CA ARG A 76 -17.73 1.59 -13.28
C ARG A 76 -17.13 1.08 -14.57
N ILE A 77 -17.92 1.06 -15.63
CA ILE A 77 -17.48 0.71 -16.97
C ILE A 77 -17.56 1.95 -17.86
N THR A 78 -16.46 2.28 -18.51
CA THR A 78 -16.35 3.42 -19.43
C THR A 78 -15.90 2.97 -20.81
N ASP A 79 -16.48 3.57 -21.85
CA ASP A 79 -16.05 3.37 -23.24
C ASP A 79 -14.74 4.13 -23.55
N GLN A 80 -14.24 3.96 -24.78
CA GLN A 80 -13.02 4.61 -25.28
C GLN A 80 -13.07 6.15 -25.32
N ASN A 81 -14.27 6.75 -25.26
CA ASN A 81 -14.45 8.19 -25.18
C ASN A 81 -14.55 8.68 -23.73
N GLY A 82 -14.41 7.78 -22.75
CA GLY A 82 -14.53 8.08 -21.32
C GLY A 82 -15.98 8.19 -20.84
N ARG A 83 -16.98 7.90 -21.69
CA ARG A 83 -18.38 7.92 -21.27
C ARG A 83 -18.67 6.68 -20.44
N THR A 84 -19.35 6.86 -19.31
CA THR A 84 -19.78 5.74 -18.45
C THR A 84 -20.97 5.03 -19.10
N VAL A 85 -20.82 3.74 -19.36
CA VAL A 85 -21.86 2.89 -19.96
C VAL A 85 -22.62 2.08 -18.93
N SER A 86 -21.99 1.76 -17.80
CA SER A 86 -22.62 1.03 -16.71
C SER A 86 -21.95 1.34 -15.38
N VAL A 87 -22.77 1.31 -14.31
CA VAL A 87 -22.33 1.41 -12.92
C VAL A 87 -23.05 0.32 -12.13
N GLN A 88 -22.29 -0.48 -11.40
CA GLN A 88 -22.80 -1.48 -10.48
C GLN A 88 -22.18 -1.26 -9.11
N THR A 89 -22.93 -1.55 -8.05
CA THR A 89 -22.41 -1.52 -6.69
C THR A 89 -22.53 -2.92 -6.11
N LEU A 90 -21.41 -3.46 -5.64
CA LEU A 90 -21.38 -4.68 -4.84
C LEU A 90 -21.57 -4.30 -3.38
N THR A 91 -22.46 -5.02 -2.70
CA THR A 91 -22.63 -4.86 -1.25
C THR A 91 -21.36 -5.30 -0.52
N PRO A 92 -21.14 -4.84 0.73
CA PRO A 92 -19.99 -5.31 1.51
C PRO A 92 -19.96 -6.85 1.60
N GLY A 93 -18.77 -7.43 1.38
CA GLY A 93 -18.56 -8.89 1.33
C GLY A 93 -18.95 -9.56 -0.01
N GLN A 94 -19.67 -8.88 -0.91
CA GLN A 94 -19.94 -9.40 -2.24
C GLN A 94 -18.71 -9.25 -3.14
N THR A 95 -18.25 -10.38 -3.70
CA THR A 95 -17.05 -10.42 -4.56
C THR A 95 -17.36 -10.68 -6.03
N GLN A 96 -18.62 -10.92 -6.39
CA GLN A 96 -19.01 -11.32 -7.75
C GLN A 96 -20.09 -10.42 -8.33
N ALA A 97 -19.97 -10.14 -9.63
CA ALA A 97 -20.94 -9.40 -10.41
C ALA A 97 -21.12 -10.04 -11.79
N THR A 98 -22.33 -9.93 -12.32
CA THR A 98 -22.64 -10.28 -13.71
C THR A 98 -23.23 -9.06 -14.39
N ILE A 99 -22.76 -8.76 -15.59
CA ILE A 99 -23.16 -7.59 -16.38
C ILE A 99 -23.59 -8.08 -17.77
N ASN A 100 -24.78 -7.66 -18.20
CA ASN A 100 -25.20 -7.84 -19.58
C ASN A 100 -24.49 -6.81 -20.48
N THR A 101 -23.80 -7.30 -21.50
CA THR A 101 -23.08 -6.50 -22.50
C THR A 101 -23.73 -6.55 -23.88
N SER A 102 -24.93 -7.15 -24.04
CA SER A 102 -25.62 -7.31 -25.32
C SER A 102 -25.83 -6.00 -26.09
N ASP A 103 -26.02 -4.90 -25.36
CA ASP A 103 -26.35 -3.59 -25.93
C ASP A 103 -25.10 -2.71 -26.09
N TRP A 104 -23.91 -3.25 -25.84
CA TRP A 104 -22.67 -2.50 -25.94
C TRP A 104 -22.23 -2.42 -27.40
N ILE A 105 -21.50 -1.37 -27.75
CA ILE A 105 -20.87 -1.29 -29.08
C ILE A 105 -19.56 -2.07 -29.01
N SER A 106 -19.22 -2.83 -30.04
CA SER A 106 -17.92 -3.52 -30.12
C SER A 106 -16.78 -2.52 -29.98
N GLY A 107 -15.80 -2.84 -29.12
CA GLY A 107 -14.73 -1.91 -28.82
C GLY A 107 -14.05 -2.17 -27.48
N ARG A 108 -13.17 -1.24 -27.10
CA ARG A 108 -12.44 -1.31 -25.82
C ARG A 108 -13.20 -0.57 -24.73
N TYR A 109 -13.25 -1.20 -23.57
CA TYR A 109 -13.83 -0.66 -22.36
C TYR A 109 -12.81 -0.70 -21.22
N ILE A 110 -12.95 0.24 -20.29
CA ILE A 110 -12.19 0.25 -19.05
C ILE A 110 -13.17 -0.03 -17.92
N ILE A 111 -12.89 -1.09 -17.16
CA ILE A 111 -13.64 -1.44 -15.96
C ILE A 111 -12.82 -1.00 -14.77
N THR A 112 -13.40 -0.16 -13.93
CA THR A 112 -12.78 0.37 -12.71
C THR A 112 -13.58 -0.09 -11.50
N ALA A 113 -12.94 -0.80 -10.58
CA ALA A 113 -13.49 -1.13 -9.27
C ALA A 113 -12.88 -0.22 -8.20
N VAL A 114 -13.72 0.34 -7.32
CA VAL A 114 -13.31 1.24 -6.23
C VAL A 114 -13.95 0.77 -4.93
N SER A 115 -13.13 0.53 -3.91
CA SER A 115 -13.57 0.17 -2.54
C SER A 115 -12.73 0.94 -1.52
N GLY A 116 -13.37 1.90 -0.84
CA GLY A 116 -12.66 2.85 0.04
C GLY A 116 -11.56 3.60 -0.73
N SER A 117 -10.32 3.49 -0.27
CA SER A 117 -9.14 4.08 -0.93
C SER A 117 -8.50 3.19 -2.02
N ARG A 118 -8.98 1.95 -2.18
CA ARG A 118 -8.44 0.99 -3.16
C ARG A 118 -9.13 1.18 -4.51
N ARG A 119 -8.33 1.21 -5.57
CA ARG A 119 -8.81 1.31 -6.96
C ARG A 119 -8.03 0.35 -7.85
N ILE A 120 -8.73 -0.38 -8.69
CA ILE A 120 -8.14 -1.19 -9.76
C ILE A 120 -8.89 -0.94 -11.06
N SER A 121 -8.16 -0.91 -12.17
CA SER A 121 -8.74 -0.78 -13.50
C SER A 121 -8.21 -1.87 -14.43
N LYS A 122 -9.07 -2.43 -15.28
CA LYS A 122 -8.71 -3.42 -16.30
C LYS A 122 -9.36 -3.09 -17.63
N ASN A 123 -8.64 -3.38 -18.71
CA ASN A 123 -9.15 -3.28 -20.07
C ASN A 123 -9.96 -4.52 -20.42
N LEU A 124 -11.08 -4.31 -21.11
CA LEU A 124 -11.94 -5.34 -21.66
C LEU A 124 -12.14 -5.09 -23.15
N LEU A 125 -12.12 -6.16 -23.93
CA LEU A 125 -12.54 -6.12 -25.32
C LEU A 125 -13.96 -6.70 -25.43
N CYS A 126 -14.88 -5.92 -25.99
CA CYS A 126 -16.22 -6.37 -26.32
C CYS A 126 -16.33 -6.61 -27.83
N ILE A 127 -16.88 -7.77 -28.22
CA ILE A 127 -17.04 -8.22 -29.61
C ILE A 127 -18.49 -8.68 -29.82
N HIS A 128 -19.15 -8.16 -30.85
CA HIS A 128 -20.48 -8.58 -31.29
C HIS A 128 -20.37 -9.12 -32.72
#